data_AF-A0A7C6ZLQ0-F1
#
_entry.id   AF-A0A7C6ZLQ0-F1
#
_cell.length_a   1.000
_cell.length_b   1.000
_cell.length_c   1.000
_cell.angle_alpha   90.00
_cell.angle_beta   90.00
_cell.angle_gamma   90.00
#
_symmetry.space_group_name_H-M   'P 1'
#
loop_
_entity.id
_entity.type
_entity.pdbx_description
1 polymer ?
#
loop_
_entity_poly.entity_id
_entity_poly.type
_entity_poly.pdbx_seq_one_letter_code
_entity_poly.pdbx_strand_id
1 'polypeptide(L)'
;MDYSKMQQLKDLDSASTLELLNQCKNLHKTAAELTETLDQVFLHKQLKEVIEYYYDLGRVKEVYEIFGGYVNRSFGIITEKDGVEHTVFVRKYKKEIQEKEIQLEHSMITWAIENGFHIAAGLYAA
;
A
#
# COMPACT_ATOMS: atom_id res chain seq x y z
N MET A 1 39.14 -41.60 12.25
CA MET A 1 37.77 -41.09 12.49
C MET A 1 36.91 -41.51 11.31
N ASP A 2 35.65 -41.84 11.54
CA ASP A 2 34.70 -42.08 10.45
C ASP A 2 34.15 -40.72 9.96
N TYR A 3 34.55 -40.32 8.75
CA TYR A 3 34.19 -39.05 8.12
C TYR A 3 32.93 -39.14 7.24
N SER A 4 32.30 -40.31 7.15
CA SER A 4 31.12 -40.52 6.28
C SER A 4 29.91 -39.64 6.63
N LYS A 5 29.87 -39.10 7.85
CA LYS A 5 28.84 -38.17 8.34
C LYS A 5 29.38 -36.76 8.62
N MET A 6 30.59 -36.44 8.16
CA MET A 6 31.22 -35.14 8.41
C MET A 6 31.24 -34.31 7.13
N GLN A 7 30.73 -33.08 7.21
CA GLN A 7 30.86 -32.10 6.14
C GLN A 7 32.09 -31.24 6.41
N GLN A 8 33.03 -31.23 5.48
CA GLN A 8 34.14 -30.28 5.51
C GLN A 8 33.61 -28.86 5.26
N LEU A 9 33.94 -27.94 6.16
CA LEU A 9 33.60 -26.54 5.98
C LEU A 9 34.47 -25.92 4.88
N LYS A 10 33.91 -24.96 4.16
CA LYS A 10 34.66 -24.20 3.15
C LYS A 10 35.68 -23.31 3.86
N ASP A 11 36.93 -23.40 3.42
CA ASP A 11 38.01 -22.53 3.87
C ASP A 11 38.17 -21.40 2.84
N LEU A 12 37.63 -20.23 3.17
CA LEU A 12 37.70 -19.02 2.34
C LEU A 12 38.47 -17.95 3.08
N ASP A 13 39.32 -17.21 2.38
CA ASP A 13 40.05 -16.11 2.97
C ASP A 13 39.16 -14.90 3.29
N SER A 14 39.70 -13.97 4.07
CA SER A 14 38.99 -12.76 4.50
C SER A 14 38.56 -11.87 3.32
N ALA A 15 39.30 -11.87 2.20
CA ALA A 15 38.97 -11.08 1.03
C ALA A 15 37.74 -11.64 0.30
N SER A 16 37.74 -12.96 0.06
CA SER A 16 36.66 -13.69 -0.59
C SER A 16 35.38 -13.64 0.23
N THR A 17 35.49 -13.76 1.56
CA THR A 17 34.32 -13.66 2.46
C THR A 17 33.74 -12.25 2.52
N LEU A 18 34.58 -11.20 2.49
CA LEU A 18 34.13 -9.81 2.40
C LEU A 18 33.43 -9.52 1.06
N GLU A 19 33.97 -10.03 -0.05
CA GLU A 19 33.35 -9.89 -1.36
C GLU A 19 31.95 -10.54 -1.39
N LEU A 20 31.83 -11.78 -0.91
CA LEU A 20 30.54 -12.48 -0.83
C LEU A 20 29.54 -11.73 0.06
N LEU A 21 30.00 -11.18 1.21
CA LEU A 21 29.14 -10.37 2.07
C LEU A 21 28.63 -9.13 1.34
N ASN A 22 29.46 -8.46 0.55
CA ASN A 22 29.04 -7.30 -0.24
C ASN A 22 28.05 -7.70 -1.35
N GLN A 23 28.26 -8.85 -2.00
CA GLN A 23 27.30 -9.39 -2.97
C GLN A 23 25.93 -9.66 -2.32
N CYS A 24 25.91 -10.27 -1.12
CA CYS A 24 24.68 -10.48 -0.37
C CYS A 24 23.97 -9.17 0.00
N LYS A 25 24.72 -8.14 0.41
CA LYS A 25 24.15 -6.81 0.70
C LYS A 25 23.52 -6.17 -0.54
N ASN A 26 24.18 -6.28 -1.69
CA ASN A 26 23.64 -5.75 -2.95
C ASN A 26 22.37 -6.50 -3.36
N LEU A 27 22.36 -7.82 -3.28
CA LEU A 27 21.16 -8.62 -3.55
C LEU A 27 20.01 -8.24 -2.62
N HIS A 28 20.29 -8.06 -1.33
CA HIS A 28 19.29 -7.63 -0.36
C HIS A 28 18.70 -6.26 -0.73
N LYS A 29 19.56 -5.28 -1.08
CA LYS A 29 19.12 -3.97 -1.54
C LYS A 29 18.23 -4.07 -2.78
N THR A 30 18.65 -4.82 -3.79
CA THR A 30 17.86 -5.01 -5.02
C THR A 30 16.52 -5.69 -4.73
N ALA A 31 16.50 -6.70 -3.86
CA ALA A 31 15.26 -7.36 -3.47
C ALA A 31 14.31 -6.41 -2.72
N ALA A 32 14.84 -5.53 -1.87
CA ALA A 32 14.04 -4.52 -1.17
C ALA A 32 13.41 -3.51 -2.15
N GLU A 33 14.20 -2.96 -3.08
CA GLU A 33 13.74 -2.03 -4.11
C GLU A 33 12.65 -2.67 -5.02
N LEU A 34 12.85 -3.94 -5.40
CA LEU A 34 11.87 -4.69 -6.18
C LEU A 34 10.58 -4.90 -5.38
N THR A 35 10.68 -5.24 -4.10
CA THR A 35 9.51 -5.45 -3.22
C THR A 35 8.71 -4.17 -3.09
N GLU A 36 9.36 -3.04 -2.82
CA GLU A 36 8.70 -1.73 -2.72
C GLU A 36 7.99 -1.35 -4.02
N THR A 37 8.64 -1.55 -5.16
CA THR A 37 8.06 -1.28 -6.48
C THR A 37 6.83 -2.15 -6.74
N LEU A 38 6.93 -3.45 -6.43
CA LEU A 38 5.82 -4.39 -6.60
C LEU A 38 4.64 -4.04 -5.69
N ASP A 39 4.90 -3.65 -4.44
CA ASP A 39 3.86 -3.23 -3.50
C ASP A 39 3.09 -2.00 -4.02
N GLN A 40 3.80 -1.00 -4.57
CA GLN A 40 3.18 0.18 -5.16
C GLN A 40 2.35 -0.16 -6.39
N VAL A 41 2.89 -0.96 -7.32
CA VAL A 41 2.19 -1.38 -8.54
C VAL A 41 0.97 -2.23 -8.22
N PHE A 42 1.09 -3.17 -7.29
CA PHE A 42 0.00 -4.03 -6.84
C PHE A 42 -1.12 -3.21 -6.22
N LEU A 43 -0.79 -2.25 -5.34
CA LEU A 43 -1.77 -1.38 -4.71
C LEU A 43 -2.48 -0.49 -5.74
N HIS A 44 -1.74 0.12 -6.67
CA HIS A 44 -2.32 0.91 -7.74
C HIS A 44 -3.30 0.07 -8.57
N LYS A 45 -2.91 -1.16 -8.93
CA LYS A 45 -3.78 -2.07 -9.69
C LYS A 45 -5.02 -2.45 -8.92
N GLN A 46 -4.89 -2.76 -7.64
CA GLN A 46 -6.02 -3.08 -6.76
C GLN A 46 -7.01 -1.91 -6.67
N LEU A 47 -6.53 -0.68 -6.46
CA LEU A 47 -7.37 0.52 -6.39
C LEU A 47 -8.09 0.75 -7.73
N LYS A 48 -7.37 0.62 -8.84
CA LYS A 48 -7.94 0.74 -10.18
C LYS A 48 -9.05 -0.28 -10.41
N GLU A 49 -8.83 -1.53 -10.05
CA GLU A 49 -9.82 -2.58 -10.22
C GLU A 49 -11.08 -2.30 -9.39
N VAL A 50 -10.92 -1.92 -8.12
CA VAL A 50 -12.03 -1.55 -7.23
C VAL A 50 -12.87 -0.43 -7.85
N ILE A 51 -12.22 0.65 -8.30
CA ILE A 51 -12.91 1.83 -8.82
C ILE A 51 -13.59 1.56 -10.15
N GLU A 52 -12.88 0.95 -11.11
CA GLU A 52 -13.39 0.78 -12.47
C GLU A 52 -14.39 -0.37 -12.57
N TYR A 53 -14.17 -1.48 -11.86
CA TYR A 53 -14.97 -2.71 -12.05
C TYR A 53 -15.98 -3.01 -10.96
N TYR A 54 -15.73 -2.61 -9.71
CA TYR A 54 -16.63 -2.94 -8.60
C TYR A 54 -17.57 -1.78 -8.23
N TYR A 55 -17.14 -0.54 -8.39
CA TYR A 55 -17.94 0.64 -8.06
C TYR A 55 -18.35 1.50 -9.28
N ASP A 56 -17.80 1.24 -10.47
CA ASP A 56 -18.06 1.99 -11.70
C ASP A 56 -17.96 3.52 -11.53
N LEU A 57 -16.90 3.99 -10.88
CA LEU A 57 -16.69 5.42 -10.60
C LEU A 57 -15.91 6.14 -11.72
N GLY A 58 -15.90 5.57 -12.92
CA GLY A 58 -15.16 6.08 -14.07
C GLY A 58 -13.75 5.50 -14.20
N ARG A 59 -13.05 5.91 -15.26
CA ARG A 59 -11.70 5.47 -15.58
C ARG A 59 -10.68 6.16 -14.69
N VAL A 60 -9.78 5.40 -14.06
CA VAL A 60 -8.71 5.95 -13.23
C VAL A 60 -7.65 6.62 -14.10
N LYS A 61 -7.38 7.89 -13.82
CA LYS A 61 -6.31 8.70 -14.42
C LYS A 61 -5.06 8.69 -13.55
N GLU A 62 -5.23 9.02 -12.28
CA GLU A 62 -4.13 9.25 -11.34
C GLU A 62 -4.50 8.70 -9.96
N VAL A 63 -3.50 8.20 -9.23
CA VAL A 63 -3.66 7.63 -7.89
C VAL A 63 -2.59 8.23 -6.98
N TYR A 64 -3.02 8.82 -5.88
CA TYR A 64 -2.16 9.46 -4.88
C TYR A 64 -2.38 8.82 -3.52
N GLU A 65 -1.30 8.45 -2.83
CA GLU A 65 -1.37 8.07 -1.42
C GLU A 65 -1.31 9.31 -0.53
N ILE A 66 -2.22 9.37 0.44
CA ILE A 66 -2.33 10.45 1.42
C ILE A 66 -1.71 9.97 2.72
N PHE A 67 -0.54 10.52 3.06
CA PHE A 67 0.17 10.22 4.29
C PHE A 67 -0.40 11.03 5.47
N GLY A 68 -0.52 10.40 6.64
CA GLY A 68 -1.00 11.08 7.86
C GLY A 68 -1.85 10.21 8.79
N GLY A 69 -2.31 9.05 8.34
CA GLY A 69 -3.01 8.06 9.17
C GLY A 69 -2.07 7.00 9.75
N TYR A 70 -2.05 6.82 11.07
CA TYR A 70 -1.25 5.78 11.73
C TYR A 70 -1.85 4.35 11.60
N VAL A 71 -3.13 4.27 11.23
CA VAL A 71 -3.89 2.99 11.25
C VAL A 71 -4.36 2.57 9.86
N ASN A 72 -4.90 3.48 9.05
CA ASN A 72 -5.47 3.16 7.74
C ASN A 72 -4.72 3.90 6.63
N ARG A 73 -4.60 3.27 5.45
CA ARG A 73 -4.03 3.92 4.26
C ARG A 73 -5.14 4.65 3.52
N SER A 74 -4.87 5.87 3.10
CA SER A 74 -5.84 6.73 2.42
C SER A 74 -5.30 7.12 1.05
N PHE A 75 -6.20 7.26 0.08
CA PHE A 75 -5.85 7.55 -1.31
C PHE A 75 -6.79 8.61 -1.88
N GLY A 76 -6.23 9.54 -2.64
CA GLY A 76 -6.97 10.44 -3.53
C GLY A 76 -6.81 9.93 -4.96
N ILE A 77 -7.92 9.74 -5.66
CA ILE A 77 -7.92 9.13 -6.99
C ILE A 77 -8.70 10.03 -7.95
N ILE A 78 -8.05 10.41 -9.05
CA ILE A 78 -8.69 11.18 -10.11
C ILE A 78 -9.28 10.20 -11.11
N THR A 79 -10.60 10.28 -11.32
CA THR A 79 -11.33 9.46 -12.28
C THR A 79 -11.97 10.33 -13.35
N GLU A 80 -12.19 9.78 -14.53
CA GLU A 80 -12.96 10.40 -15.62
C GLU A 80 -14.17 9.53 -15.94
N LYS A 81 -15.37 10.13 -15.87
CA LYS A 81 -16.62 9.50 -16.31
C LYS A 81 -17.40 10.49 -17.16
N ASP A 82 -17.83 10.06 -18.35
CA ASP A 82 -18.60 10.89 -19.29
C ASP A 82 -17.96 12.25 -19.62
N GLY A 83 -16.62 12.30 -19.67
CA GLY A 83 -15.85 13.51 -19.94
C GLY A 83 -15.72 14.48 -18.76
N VAL A 84 -16.20 14.09 -17.57
CA VAL A 84 -16.09 14.85 -16.33
C VAL A 84 -15.07 14.18 -15.41
N GLU A 85 -14.16 14.98 -14.87
CA GLU A 85 -13.21 14.52 -13.86
C GLU A 85 -13.81 14.59 -12.46
N HIS A 86 -13.57 13.55 -11.68
CA HIS A 86 -14.00 13.41 -10.30
C HIS A 86 -12.83 13.04 -9.41
N THR A 87 -12.83 13.59 -8.18
CA THR A 87 -11.89 13.19 -7.14
C THR A 87 -12.59 12.22 -6.19
N VAL A 88 -12.05 11.00 -6.09
CA VAL A 88 -12.55 9.93 -5.22
C VAL A 88 -11.57 9.73 -4.07
N PHE A 89 -12.09 9.76 -2.84
CA PHE A 89 -11.33 9.38 -1.66
C PHE A 89 -11.55 7.91 -1.33
N VAL A 90 -10.46 7.14 -1.22
CA VAL A 90 -10.51 5.71 -0.87
C VAL A 90 -9.73 5.47 0.41
N ARG A 91 -10.33 4.70 1.33
CA ARG A 91 -9.67 4.27 2.57
C ARG A 91 -9.54 2.75 2.61
N LYS A 92 -8.31 2.27 2.73
CA LYS A 92 -7.99 0.85 2.94
C LYS A 92 -7.76 0.59 4.42
N TYR A 93 -8.71 -0.08 5.04
CA TYR A 93 -8.65 -0.48 6.45
C TYR A 93 -7.69 -1.64 6.67
N LYS A 94 -7.09 -1.68 7.85
CA LYS A 94 -6.33 -2.83 8.35
C LYS A 94 -7.25 -4.06 8.49
N LYS A 95 -6.69 -5.25 8.32
CA LYS A 95 -7.44 -6.52 8.29
C LYS A 95 -8.14 -6.80 9.64
N GLU A 96 -7.61 -6.23 10.70
CA GLU A 96 -8.06 -6.39 12.08
C GLU A 96 -9.29 -5.52 12.41
N ILE A 97 -9.61 -4.52 11.60
CA ILE A 97 -10.76 -3.65 11.83
C ILE A 97 -12.04 -4.39 11.49
N GLN A 98 -12.99 -4.40 12.42
CA GLN A 98 -14.28 -5.06 12.24
C GLN A 98 -15.23 -4.18 11.43
N GLU A 99 -16.09 -4.81 10.63
CA GLU A 99 -17.10 -4.10 9.83
C GLU A 99 -17.97 -3.15 10.68
N LYS A 100 -18.34 -3.56 11.89
CA LYS A 100 -19.12 -2.73 12.83
C LYS A 100 -18.41 -1.42 13.21
N GLU A 101 -17.08 -1.44 13.29
CA GLU A 101 -16.27 -0.25 13.60
C GLU A 101 -16.28 0.71 12.41
N ILE A 102 -16.20 0.17 11.19
CA ILE A 102 -16.30 0.93 9.93
C ILE A 102 -17.69 1.58 9.81
N GLN A 103 -18.75 0.82 10.09
CA GLN A 103 -20.14 1.31 10.03
C GLN A 103 -20.39 2.42 11.06
N LEU A 104 -19.80 2.30 12.26
CA LEU A 104 -19.88 3.33 13.29
C LEU A 104 -19.15 4.61 12.84
N GLU A 105 -17.92 4.50 12.34
CA GLU A 105 -17.16 5.64 11.78
C GLU A 105 -17.98 6.33 10.68
N HIS A 106 -18.54 5.55 9.75
CA HIS A 106 -19.35 6.08 8.66
C HIS A 106 -20.60 6.81 9.17
N SER A 107 -21.31 6.23 10.15
CA SER A 107 -22.50 6.84 10.74
C SER A 107 -22.19 8.16 11.45
N MET A 108 -21.04 8.24 12.12
CA MET A 108 -20.57 9.48 12.75
C MET A 108 -20.20 10.56 11.72
N ILE A 109 -19.54 10.18 10.62
CA ILE A 109 -19.21 11.10 9.52
C ILE A 109 -20.49 11.62 8.88
N THR A 110 -21.43 10.74 8.53
CA THR A 110 -22.72 11.14 7.94
C THR A 110 -23.47 12.10 8.85
N TRP A 111 -23.62 11.75 10.13
CA TRP A 111 -24.26 12.63 11.10
C TRP A 111 -23.56 13.99 11.19
N ALA A 112 -22.22 14.03 11.21
CA ALA A 112 -21.47 15.28 11.27
C ALA A 112 -21.72 16.16 10.02
N ILE A 113 -21.74 15.57 8.82
CA ILE A 113 -22.05 16.28 7.57
C ILE A 113 -23.47 16.85 7.61
N GLU A 114 -24.46 16.04 8.01
CA GLU A 114 -25.86 16.44 8.12
C GLU A 114 -26.07 17.59 9.12
N ASN A 115 -25.18 17.72 10.11
CA ASN A 115 -25.21 18.76 11.14
C ASN A 115 -24.27 19.95 10.85
N GLY A 116 -23.76 20.07 9.62
CA GLY A 116 -23.00 21.25 9.17
C GLY A 116 -21.49 21.21 9.50
N PHE A 117 -20.96 20.09 9.99
CA PHE A 117 -19.54 19.94 10.33
C PHE A 117 -18.71 19.51 9.10
N HIS A 118 -18.66 20.36 8.08
CA HIS A 118 -18.05 20.05 6.80
C HIS A 118 -16.51 20.02 6.79
N ILE A 119 -15.84 20.63 7.77
CA ILE A 119 -14.36 20.74 7.75
C ILE A 119 -13.68 19.41 8.14
N ALA A 120 -14.26 18.67 9.09
CA ALA A 120 -13.71 17.38 9.54
C ALA A 120 -14.33 16.18 8.81
N ALA A 121 -15.54 16.33 8.27
CA ALA A 121 -16.29 15.26 7.63
C ALA A 121 -16.38 15.40 6.09
N GLY A 122 -16.17 16.61 5.56
CA GLY A 122 -15.88 16.81 4.15
C GLY A 122 -14.45 16.39 3.88
N LEU A 123 -14.28 15.17 3.39
CA LEU A 123 -13.02 14.69 2.83
C LEU A 123 -12.64 15.62 1.68
N TYR A 124 -11.80 16.62 2.00
CA TYR A 124 -11.15 17.62 1.13
C TYR A 124 -11.61 17.62 -0.34
N ALA A 125 -12.49 18.56 -0.68
CA ALA A 125 -12.51 19.15 -2.01
C ALA A 125 -11.66 20.43 -1.93
N ALA A 126 -10.46 20.39 -2.51
CA ALA A 126 -9.72 21.58 -2.91
C ALA A 126 -9.96 21.81 -4.41
#